data_AF-A0A2H1E7E7-F1
#
_entry.id   AF-A0A2H1E7E7-F1
#
_cell.length_a   1.000
_cell.length_b   1.000
_cell.length_c   1.000
_cell.angle_alpha   90.00
_cell.angle_beta   90.00
_cell.angle_gamma   90.00
#
_symmetry.space_group_name_H-M   'P 1'
#
loop_
_entity.id
_entity.type
_entity.pdbx_description
1 polymer ?
#
loop_
_entity_poly.entity_id
_entity_poly.type
_entity_poly.pdbx_seq_one_letter_code
_entity_poly.pdbx_strand_id
1 'polypeptide(L)'
;MKPLNHPERRKQILTFGIYFTLLLLFVFVCGILTLVTARKGISLLEEKKDRYERVFRKQAEISFQLKGIYKNLYSLKNKRRNMGEHKQMQKLITDARVLIEQEIDSTAGGKSEYYKLYLELLNQVKDFQGIMGVYEKEQDKRRHNIEQLEKCKEKYQELSKQKIK
;
A
#
# COMPACT_ATOMS: atom_id res chain seq x y z
N MET A 1 12.00 87.23 1.25
CA MET A 1 10.53 87.34 1.33
C MET A 1 9.92 85.96 1.11
N LYS A 2 8.97 85.50 1.95
CA LYS A 2 8.22 84.27 1.68
C LYS A 2 7.25 84.56 0.51
N PRO A 3 7.10 83.65 -0.47
CA PRO A 3 6.22 83.88 -1.62
C PRO A 3 4.77 84.04 -1.16
N LEU A 4 3.99 84.90 -1.84
CA LEU A 4 2.60 85.25 -1.47
C LEU A 4 1.70 84.01 -1.36
N ASN A 5 2.02 82.94 -2.08
CA ASN A 5 1.27 81.68 -2.10
C ASN A 5 1.81 80.57 -1.16
N HIS A 6 2.67 80.93 -0.21
CA HIS A 6 3.23 80.00 0.79
C HIS A 6 2.17 79.28 1.67
N PRO A 7 1.05 79.89 2.11
CA PRO A 7 0.07 79.18 2.94
C PRO A 7 -0.71 78.11 2.16
N GLU A 8 -1.13 78.39 0.93
CA GLU A 8 -1.86 77.43 0.09
C GLU A 8 -0.96 76.26 -0.32
N ARG A 9 0.29 76.54 -0.70
CA ARG A 9 1.27 75.51 -1.05
C ARG A 9 1.59 74.59 0.12
N ARG A 10 1.68 75.12 1.35
CA ARG A 10 1.86 74.30 2.56
C ARG A 10 0.65 73.41 2.83
N LYS A 11 -0.57 73.92 2.63
CA LYS A 11 -1.81 73.14 2.76
C LYS A 11 -1.86 72.00 1.74
N GLN A 12 -1.53 72.29 0.48
CA GLN A 12 -1.48 71.28 -0.59
C GLN A 12 -0.44 70.18 -0.34
N ILE A 13 0.76 70.53 0.12
CA ILE A 13 1.81 69.55 0.49
C ILE A 13 1.33 68.66 1.64
N LEU A 14 0.63 69.24 2.62
CA LEU A 14 0.12 68.49 3.78
C LEU A 14 -1.03 67.56 3.39
N THR A 15 -1.95 68.03 2.54
CA THR A 15 -3.03 67.22 1.95
C THR A 15 -2.46 66.08 1.08
N PHE A 16 -1.48 66.37 0.22
CA PHE A 16 -0.78 65.34 -0.56
C PHE A 16 -0.10 64.32 0.34
N GLY A 17 0.60 64.79 1.39
CA GLY A 17 1.25 63.92 2.37
C GLY A 17 0.27 62.96 3.05
N ILE A 18 -0.93 63.43 3.41
CA ILE A 18 -1.99 62.60 4.00
C ILE A 18 -2.49 61.54 3.01
N TYR A 19 -2.80 61.93 1.76
CA TYR A 19 -3.25 60.95 0.77
C TYR A 19 -2.16 59.93 0.41
N PHE A 20 -0.91 60.38 0.33
CA PHE A 20 0.23 59.52 0.05
C PHE A 20 0.49 58.52 1.18
N THR A 21 0.40 58.95 2.45
CA THR A 21 0.54 58.03 3.58
C THR A 21 -0.62 57.04 3.67
N LEU A 22 -1.85 57.47 3.38
CA LEU A 22 -3.01 56.57 3.31
C LEU A 22 -2.85 55.52 2.20
N LEU A 23 -2.38 55.93 1.01
CA LEU A 23 -2.10 55.01 -0.09
C LEU A 23 -1.00 54.00 0.30
N LEU A 24 0.08 54.46 0.93
CA LEU A 24 1.16 53.60 1.43
C LEU A 24 0.64 52.58 2.45
N LEU A 25 -0.21 53.00 3.38
CA LEU A 25 -0.81 52.13 4.39
C LEU A 25 -1.71 51.08 3.72
N PHE A 26 -2.52 51.49 2.74
CA PHE A 26 -3.36 50.58 1.97
C PHE A 26 -2.53 49.52 1.24
N VAL A 27 -1.48 49.92 0.51
CA VAL A 27 -0.57 48.99 -0.18
C VAL A 27 0.10 48.03 0.81
N PHE A 28 0.53 48.54 1.98
CA PHE A 28 1.14 47.71 3.01
C PHE A 28 0.18 46.66 3.58
N VAL A 29 -1.08 47.05 3.85
CA VAL A 29 -2.13 46.12 4.29
C VAL A 29 -2.41 45.05 3.23
N CYS A 30 -2.55 45.44 1.96
CA CYS A 30 -2.72 44.49 0.86
C CYS A 30 -1.53 43.51 0.75
N GLY A 31 -0.30 44.01 0.93
CA GLY A 31 0.90 43.19 0.97
C GLY A 31 0.86 42.14 2.10
N ILE A 32 0.48 42.56 3.32
CA ILE A 32 0.34 41.65 4.46
C ILE A 32 -0.74 40.59 4.18
N LEU A 33 -1.92 40.99 3.69
CA LEU A 33 -3.02 40.05 3.40
C LEU A 33 -2.61 39.02 2.35
N THR A 34 -1.89 39.44 1.31
CA THR A 34 -1.36 38.56 0.28
C THR A 34 -0.37 37.56 0.87
N LEU A 35 0.55 38.02 1.72
CA LEU A 35 1.56 37.19 2.36
C LEU A 35 0.94 36.16 3.31
N VAL A 36 -0.06 36.57 4.11
CA VAL A 36 -0.82 35.66 4.98
C VAL A 36 -1.55 34.59 4.17
N THR A 37 -2.20 34.99 3.08
CA THR A 37 -2.92 34.06 2.20
C THR A 37 -1.97 33.06 1.54
N ALA A 38 -0.81 33.53 1.05
CA ALA A 38 0.22 32.67 0.49
C ALA A 38 0.76 31.67 1.52
N ARG A 39 1.03 32.09 2.76
CA ARG A 39 1.47 31.18 3.83
C ARG A 39 0.45 30.08 4.14
N LYS A 40 -0.83 30.43 4.21
CA LYS A 40 -1.91 29.44 4.39
C LYS A 40 -1.99 28.48 3.21
N GLY A 41 -1.88 29.00 1.99
CA GLY A 41 -1.84 28.18 0.77
C GLY A 41 -0.69 27.19 0.77
N ILE A 42 0.53 27.64 1.11
CA ILE A 42 1.73 26.79 1.22
C ILE A 42 1.51 25.70 2.27
N SER A 43 1.04 26.06 3.47
CA SER A 43 0.81 25.09 4.55
C SER A 43 -0.20 24.01 4.14
N LEU A 44 -1.28 24.38 3.44
CA LEU A 44 -2.25 23.42 2.93
C LEU A 44 -1.67 22.50 1.84
N LEU A 45 -0.81 23.04 0.97
CA LEU A 45 -0.13 22.25 -0.07
C LEU A 45 0.86 21.28 0.54
N GLU A 46 1.63 21.71 1.54
CA GLU A 46 2.59 20.89 2.26
C GLU A 46 1.88 19.75 3.02
N GLU A 47 0.79 20.06 3.73
CA GLU A 47 -0.01 19.05 4.42
C GLU A 47 -0.62 18.03 3.43
N LYS A 48 -1.09 18.48 2.27
CA LYS A 48 -1.59 17.58 1.21
C LYS A 48 -0.46 16.71 0.66
N LYS A 49 0.69 17.30 0.33
CA LYS A 49 1.87 16.58 -0.16
C LYS A 49 2.27 15.49 0.83
N ASP A 50 2.41 15.84 2.10
CA ASP A 50 2.80 14.89 3.14
C ASP A 50 1.79 13.75 3.29
N ARG A 51 0.49 14.04 3.17
CA ARG A 51 -0.55 13.00 3.14
C ARG A 51 -0.37 12.07 1.95
N TYR A 52 -0.20 12.60 0.75
CA TYR A 52 0.00 11.79 -0.45
C TYR A 52 1.28 10.95 -0.37
N GLU A 53 2.38 11.54 0.09
CA GLU A 53 3.66 10.85 0.23
C GLU A 53 3.58 9.70 1.23
N ARG A 54 2.87 9.88 2.35
CA ARG A 54 2.62 8.79 3.31
C ARG A 54 1.84 7.63 2.68
N VAL A 55 0.76 7.93 1.94
CA VAL A 55 -0.04 6.89 1.26
C VAL A 55 0.81 6.18 0.21
N PHE A 56 1.51 6.94 -0.63
CA PHE A 56 2.35 6.38 -1.69
C PHE A 56 3.47 5.50 -1.13
N ARG A 57 4.16 5.96 -0.08
CA ARG A 57 5.20 5.17 0.60
C ARG A 57 4.65 3.87 1.15
N LYS A 58 3.46 3.90 1.77
CA LYS A 58 2.82 2.69 2.30
C LYS A 58 2.38 1.75 1.16
N GLN A 59 1.82 2.27 0.08
CA GLN A 59 1.47 1.47 -1.10
C GLN A 59 2.72 0.80 -1.70
N ALA A 60 3.86 1.49 -1.75
CA ALA A 60 5.12 0.93 -2.22
C ALA A 60 5.63 -0.20 -1.30
N GLU A 61 5.54 -0.02 0.01
CA GLU A 61 5.88 -1.04 1.02
C GLU A 61 5.00 -2.29 0.87
N ILE A 62 3.67 -2.12 0.82
CA ILE A 62 2.71 -3.22 0.61
C ILE A 62 2.99 -3.93 -0.71
N SER A 63 3.27 -3.17 -1.78
CA SER A 63 3.60 -3.75 -3.09
C SER A 63 4.87 -4.61 -3.03
N PHE A 64 5.87 -4.20 -2.25
CA PHE A 64 7.08 -4.99 -2.02
C PHE A 64 6.78 -6.28 -1.24
N GLN A 65 6.01 -6.19 -0.16
CA GLN A 65 5.59 -7.35 0.62
C GLN A 65 4.77 -8.34 -0.24
N LEU A 66 3.87 -7.84 -1.09
CA LEU A 66 3.05 -8.65 -2.00
C LEU A 66 3.90 -9.39 -3.04
N LYS A 67 4.99 -8.79 -3.55
CA LYS A 67 5.98 -9.51 -4.38
C LYS A 67 6.59 -10.69 -3.64
N GLY A 68 6.86 -10.54 -2.34
CA GLY A 68 7.30 -11.62 -1.47
C GLY A 68 6.28 -12.76 -1.40
N ILE A 69 5.00 -12.43 -1.20
CA ILE A 69 3.90 -13.40 -1.22
C ILE A 69 3.83 -14.13 -2.57
N TYR A 70 3.91 -13.41 -3.69
CA TYR A 70 3.88 -14.04 -5.02
C TYR A 70 5.05 -15.00 -5.24
N LYS A 71 6.25 -14.65 -4.79
CA LYS A 71 7.41 -15.54 -4.84
C LYS A 71 7.17 -16.81 -4.01
N ASN A 72 6.57 -16.68 -2.84
CA ASN A 72 6.23 -17.81 -1.98
C ASN A 72 5.13 -18.68 -2.59
N LEU A 73 4.08 -18.09 -3.19
CA LEU A 73 3.05 -18.82 -3.93
C LEU A 73 3.62 -19.58 -5.13
N TYR A 74 4.47 -18.93 -5.92
CA TYR A 74 5.16 -19.57 -7.04
C TYR A 74 6.01 -20.75 -6.56
N SER A 75 6.73 -20.55 -5.46
CA SER A 75 7.50 -21.60 -4.81
C SER A 75 6.60 -22.73 -4.33
N LEU A 76 5.45 -22.43 -3.72
CA LEU A 76 4.46 -23.39 -3.23
C LEU A 76 3.95 -24.28 -4.37
N LYS A 77 3.67 -23.71 -5.54
CA LYS A 77 3.22 -24.44 -6.73
C LYS A 77 4.29 -25.33 -7.35
N ASN A 78 5.49 -24.78 -7.53
CA ASN A 78 6.47 -25.38 -8.46
C ASN A 78 7.55 -26.22 -7.79
N LYS A 79 7.80 -26.04 -6.49
CA LYS A 79 8.78 -26.88 -5.77
C LYS A 79 8.08 -28.09 -5.16
N ARG A 80 8.65 -29.27 -5.40
CA ARG A 80 8.24 -30.50 -4.72
C ARG A 80 8.56 -30.39 -3.22
N ARG A 81 7.61 -30.79 -2.39
CA ARG A 81 7.68 -30.75 -0.92
C ARG A 81 7.08 -32.00 -0.33
N ASN A 82 7.43 -32.31 0.91
CA ASN A 82 6.62 -33.20 1.72
C ASN A 82 5.43 -32.44 2.34
N MET A 83 4.46 -33.16 2.89
CA MET A 83 3.24 -32.57 3.44
C MET A 83 3.49 -31.56 4.57
N GLY A 84 4.52 -31.79 5.41
CA GLY A 84 4.90 -30.88 6.49
C GLY A 84 5.45 -29.56 5.96
N GLU A 85 6.40 -29.63 5.03
CA GLU A 85 6.98 -28.47 4.34
C GLU A 85 5.93 -27.68 3.55
N HIS A 86 4.98 -28.38 2.91
CA HIS A 86 3.88 -27.75 2.19
C HIS A 86 3.00 -26.93 3.15
N LYS A 87 2.61 -27.52 4.28
CA LYS A 87 1.84 -26.81 5.32
C LYS A 87 2.59 -25.63 5.91
N GLN A 88 3.88 -25.77 6.17
CA GLN A 88 4.71 -24.68 6.67
C GLN A 88 4.79 -23.52 5.66
N MET A 89 4.96 -23.83 4.37
CA MET A 89 4.97 -22.80 3.32
C MET A 89 3.61 -22.11 3.19
N GLN A 90 2.50 -22.85 3.29
CA GLN A 90 1.18 -22.23 3.34
C GLN A 90 1.04 -21.29 4.54
N LYS A 91 1.52 -21.70 5.73
CA LYS A 91 1.50 -20.87 6.93
C LYS A 91 2.30 -19.57 6.72
N LEU A 92 3.50 -19.64 6.17
CA LEU A 92 4.32 -18.45 5.87
C LEU A 92 3.60 -17.45 4.96
N ILE A 93 2.89 -17.94 3.94
CA ILE A 93 2.09 -17.09 3.04
C ILE A 93 0.91 -16.47 3.79
N THR A 94 0.22 -17.25 4.61
CA THR A 94 -0.91 -16.78 5.42
C THR A 94 -0.48 -15.72 6.43
N ASP A 95 0.61 -15.95 7.16
CA ASP A 95 1.14 -15.03 8.16
C ASP A 95 1.53 -13.70 7.48
N ALA A 96 2.23 -13.76 6.34
CA ALA A 96 2.56 -12.57 5.54
C ALA A 96 1.30 -11.84 5.05
N ARG A 97 0.27 -12.56 4.59
CA ARG A 97 -0.99 -11.96 4.14
C ARG A 97 -1.69 -11.21 5.28
N VAL A 98 -1.82 -11.84 6.43
CA VAL A 98 -2.50 -11.27 7.62
C VAL A 98 -1.76 -10.03 8.13
N LEU A 99 -0.42 -10.03 8.12
CA LEU A 99 0.37 -8.85 8.48
C LEU A 99 0.04 -7.66 7.56
N ILE A 100 -0.06 -7.88 6.25
CA ILE A 100 -0.43 -6.81 5.30
C ILE A 100 -1.87 -6.34 5.55
N GLU A 101 -2.81 -7.26 5.78
CA GLU A 101 -4.21 -6.91 6.11
C GLU A 101 -4.27 -6.00 7.34
N GLN A 102 -3.55 -6.36 8.42
CA GLN A 102 -3.46 -5.55 9.64
C GLN A 102 -2.78 -4.20 9.42
N GLU A 103 -1.72 -4.15 8.59
CA GLU A 103 -1.06 -2.90 8.22
C GLU A 103 -1.99 -1.97 7.43
N ILE A 104 -2.81 -2.52 6.53
CA ILE A 104 -3.81 -1.75 5.79
C ILE A 104 -4.89 -1.22 6.75
N ASP A 105 -5.42 -2.06 7.63
CA ASP A 105 -6.46 -1.68 8.58
C ASP A 105 -6.00 -0.59 9.55
N SER A 106 -4.76 -0.70 10.05
CA SER A 106 -4.15 0.29 10.94
C SER A 106 -3.79 1.61 10.24
N THR A 107 -3.37 1.57 8.97
CA THR A 107 -3.00 2.77 8.22
C THR A 107 -4.22 3.52 7.67
N ALA A 108 -5.28 2.79 7.32
CA ALA A 108 -6.42 3.36 6.63
C ALA A 108 -7.28 4.27 7.52
N GLY A 109 -7.32 4.08 8.84
CA GLY A 109 -8.25 4.82 9.73
C GLY A 109 -9.71 4.77 9.22
N GLY A 110 -10.08 3.70 8.49
CA GLY A 110 -11.37 3.55 7.81
C GLY A 110 -11.43 3.98 6.33
N LYS A 111 -10.39 4.59 5.73
CA LYS A 111 -10.33 4.95 4.30
C LYS A 111 -9.88 3.77 3.44
N SER A 112 -10.75 2.78 3.35
CA SER A 112 -10.59 1.54 2.57
C SER A 112 -10.31 1.76 1.08
N GLU A 113 -10.73 2.89 0.49
CA GLU A 113 -10.68 3.09 -0.97
C GLU A 113 -9.26 3.03 -1.57
N TYR A 114 -8.24 3.59 -0.91
CA TYR A 114 -6.87 3.61 -1.45
C TYR A 114 -6.20 2.23 -1.47
N TYR A 115 -6.71 1.28 -0.70
CA TYR A 115 -6.13 -0.04 -0.51
C TYR A 115 -7.02 -1.18 -0.99
N LYS A 116 -8.21 -0.89 -1.51
CA LYS A 116 -9.20 -1.87 -1.95
C LYS A 116 -8.62 -2.90 -2.93
N LEU A 117 -7.81 -2.46 -3.89
CA LEU A 117 -7.16 -3.36 -4.85
C LEU A 117 -6.20 -4.34 -4.15
N TYR A 118 -5.44 -3.87 -3.16
CA TYR A 118 -4.53 -4.74 -2.41
C TYR A 118 -5.30 -5.78 -1.59
N LEU A 119 -6.41 -5.39 -0.95
CA LEU A 119 -7.28 -6.33 -0.24
C LEU A 119 -7.83 -7.41 -1.18
N GLU A 120 -8.25 -7.04 -2.38
CA GLU A 120 -8.72 -7.99 -3.38
C GLU A 120 -7.62 -8.98 -3.81
N LEU A 121 -6.40 -8.48 -4.03
CA LEU A 121 -5.25 -9.34 -4.35
C LEU A 121 -4.91 -10.29 -3.20
N LEU A 122 -5.00 -9.84 -1.94
CA LEU A 122 -4.78 -10.70 -0.77
C LEU A 122 -5.88 -11.78 -0.65
N ASN A 123 -7.14 -11.44 -0.94
CA ASN A 123 -8.21 -12.45 -1.05
C ASN A 123 -7.91 -13.48 -2.14
N GLN A 124 -7.43 -13.04 -3.31
CA GLN A 124 -7.07 -13.95 -4.38
C GLN A 124 -5.91 -14.89 -3.98
N VAL A 125 -4.94 -14.40 -3.20
CA VAL A 125 -3.87 -15.23 -2.60
C VAL A 125 -4.47 -16.34 -1.73
N LYS A 126 -5.47 -16.01 -0.90
CA LYS A 126 -6.17 -16.99 -0.05
C LYS A 126 -6.84 -18.07 -0.89
N ASP A 127 -7.53 -17.69 -1.97
CA ASP A 127 -8.19 -18.63 -2.87
C ASP A 127 -7.19 -19.55 -3.56
N PHE A 128 -6.07 -19.02 -4.04
CA PHE A 128 -4.99 -19.82 -4.60
C PHE A 128 -4.44 -20.83 -3.60
N GLN A 129 -4.21 -20.44 -2.33
CA GLN A 129 -3.79 -21.38 -1.29
C GLN A 129 -4.82 -22.48 -1.05
N GLY A 130 -6.12 -22.14 -1.07
CA GLY A 130 -7.22 -23.10 -0.94
C GLY A 130 -7.19 -24.17 -2.03
N ILE A 131 -7.11 -23.74 -3.29
CA ILE A 131 -7.02 -24.64 -4.45
C ILE A 131 -5.77 -25.51 -4.36
N MET A 132 -4.60 -24.91 -4.05
CA MET A 132 -3.34 -25.65 -3.94
C MET A 132 -3.39 -26.71 -2.83
N GLY A 133 -4.04 -26.40 -1.71
CA GLY A 133 -4.21 -27.33 -0.60
C GLY A 133 -5.13 -28.51 -0.94
N VAL A 134 -6.17 -28.31 -1.76
CA VAL A 134 -7.01 -29.42 -2.27
C VAL A 134 -6.20 -30.28 -3.23
N TYR A 135 -5.51 -29.66 -4.18
CA TYR A 135 -4.68 -30.36 -5.16
C TYR A 135 -3.60 -31.23 -4.51
N GLU A 136 -2.88 -30.70 -3.50
CA GLU A 136 -1.85 -31.45 -2.78
C GLU A 136 -2.41 -32.69 -2.09
N LYS A 137 -3.59 -32.57 -1.45
CA LYS A 137 -4.27 -33.70 -0.81
C LYS A 137 -4.66 -34.78 -1.81
N GLU A 138 -5.17 -34.40 -2.98
CA GLU A 138 -5.51 -35.36 -4.04
C GLU A 138 -4.27 -36.02 -4.62
N GLN A 139 -3.19 -35.27 -4.82
CA GLN A 139 -1.92 -35.80 -5.30
C GLN A 139 -1.35 -36.83 -4.32
N ASP A 140 -1.41 -36.56 -3.02
CA ASP A 140 -0.95 -37.51 -1.99
C ASP A 140 -1.83 -38.75 -1.89
N LYS A 141 -3.15 -38.62 -1.98
CA LYS A 141 -4.05 -39.78 -2.09
C LYS A 141 -3.73 -40.65 -3.30
N ARG A 142 -3.51 -40.02 -4.46
CA ARG A 142 -3.14 -40.73 -5.68
C ARG A 142 -1.81 -41.47 -5.50
N ARG A 143 -0.81 -40.82 -4.91
CA ARG A 143 0.51 -41.40 -4.62
C ARG A 143 0.38 -42.64 -3.73
N HIS A 144 -0.39 -42.52 -2.65
CA HIS A 144 -0.64 -43.63 -1.73
C HIS A 144 -1.35 -44.80 -2.43
N ASN A 145 -2.38 -44.53 -3.23
CA ASN A 145 -3.11 -45.57 -3.96
C ASN A 145 -2.20 -46.32 -4.96
N ILE A 146 -1.31 -45.61 -5.66
CA ILE A 146 -0.33 -46.23 -6.57
C ILE A 146 0.61 -47.16 -5.79
N GLU A 147 1.13 -46.70 -4.65
CA GLU A 147 2.02 -47.50 -3.80
C GLU A 147 1.34 -48.78 -3.29
N GLN A 148 0.06 -48.71 -2.90
CA GLN A 148 -0.71 -49.90 -2.48
C GLN A 148 -0.94 -50.86 -3.66
N LEU A 149 -1.24 -50.34 -4.85
CA LEU A 149 -1.41 -51.16 -6.05
C LEU A 149 -0.12 -51.90 -6.44
N GLU A 150 1.04 -51.24 -6.34
CA GLU A 150 2.35 -51.85 -6.58
C GLU A 150 2.63 -52.98 -5.58
N LYS A 151 2.41 -52.74 -4.29
CA LYS A 151 2.54 -53.77 -3.24
C LYS A 151 1.61 -54.98 -3.48
N CYS A 152 0.37 -54.74 -3.89
CA CYS A 152 -0.57 -55.80 -4.26
C CYS A 152 -0.06 -56.62 -5.46
N LYS A 153 0.47 -55.94 -6.48
CA LYS A 153 1.02 -56.58 -7.69
C LYS A 153 2.22 -57.46 -7.35
N GLU A 154 3.15 -56.97 -6.53
CA GLU A 154 4.30 -57.74 -6.06
C GLU A 154 3.86 -59.00 -5.32
N LYS A 155 2.95 -58.86 -4.34
CA LYS A 155 2.43 -60.00 -3.58
C LYS A 155 1.72 -61.04 -4.45
N TYR A 156 0.97 -60.59 -5.46
CA TYR A 156 0.34 -61.50 -6.42
C TYR A 156 1.37 -62.26 -7.25
N GLN A 157 2.43 -61.58 -7.70
CA GLN A 157 3.52 -62.22 -8.44
C GLN A 157 4.25 -63.27 -7.58
N GLU A 158 4.51 -62.97 -6.30
CA GLU A 158 5.10 -63.93 -5.36
C GLU A 158 4.24 -65.18 -5.18
N LEU A 159 2.94 -64.99 -4.93
CA LEU A 159 1.98 -66.09 -4.79
C LEU A 159 1.88 -66.94 -6.06
N SER A 160 1.92 -66.31 -7.24
CA SER A 160 1.89 -67.03 -8.52
C SER A 160 3.15 -67.87 -8.74
N LYS A 161 4.33 -67.37 -8.34
CA LYS A 161 5.60 -68.10 -8.42
C LYS A 161 5.64 -69.28 -7.43
N GLN A 162 5.02 -69.15 -6.25
CA GLN A 162 4.93 -70.23 -5.27
C GLN A 162 4.01 -71.37 -5.71
N LYS A 163 2.96 -71.09 -6.50
CA LYS A 163 2.04 -72.12 -7.04
C LYS A 163 2.59 -72.93 -8.22
N ILE A 164 3.69 -72.50 -8.82
CA ILE A 164 4.33 -73.16 -9.98
C ILE A 164 5.49 -74.09 -9.53
N LYS A 165 5.81 -74.10 -8.23
CA LYS A 165 6.68 -75.11 -7.59
C LYS A 165 5.84 -76.19 -6.93
#